data_AF-A0A917ZHL8-F1
#
_entry.id   AF-A0A917ZHL8-F1
#
_cell.length_a   1.000
_cell.length_b   1.000
_cell.length_c   1.000
_cell.angle_alpha   90.00
_cell.angle_beta   90.00
_cell.angle_gamma   90.00
#
_symmetry.space_group_name_H-M   'P 1'
#
loop_
_entity.id
_entity.type
_entity.pdbx_description
1 polymer ?
#
loop_
_entity_poly.entity_id
_entity_poly.type
_entity_poly.pdbx_seq_one_letter_code
_entity_poly.pdbx_strand_id
1 'polypeptide(L)'
;MHISYTTARRALAAAREHGLDIPAAVDDAERAAAVIRNIGHTPDSPSVPADPQAMRQALAEHADAIQHARATGRAAADLSRHVQPMVVRTIADAAPAWVDELAGRFADSRDALADALDDIPPGVDDTMLHRIPAAVFASWQRAAGHARQLDDLTAARNTIASAAGEQGTRDRDLWAAVELPPVGDGRAFTFQHAPALRQWRENRRQPVTKWRAVLDHEPFTISLALVGQVEQRVTLWQQWSDAAQRRHQRIFSRA
;
A
#
# COMPACT_ATOMS: atom_id res chain seq x y z
N MET A 1 -18.86 -3.94 0.24
CA MET A 1 -17.66 -4.34 1.00
C MET A 1 -17.47 -3.34 2.15
N HIS A 2 -17.15 -3.77 3.38
CA HIS A 2 -17.06 -2.86 4.52
C HIS A 2 -15.59 -2.41 4.73
N ILE A 3 -15.27 -1.17 4.37
CA ILE A 3 -13.95 -0.57 4.62
C ILE A 3 -13.91 -0.10 6.08
N SER A 4 -12.83 -0.41 6.80
CA SER A 4 -12.68 0.01 8.20
C SER A 4 -12.15 1.44 8.30
N TYR A 5 -12.50 2.15 9.37
CA TYR A 5 -11.94 3.47 9.69
C TYR A 5 -10.41 3.43 9.77
N THR A 6 -9.83 2.37 10.33
CA THR A 6 -8.37 2.16 10.40
C THR A 6 -7.74 2.05 9.01
N THR A 7 -8.38 1.35 8.08
CA THR A 7 -7.92 1.23 6.68
C THR A 7 -7.90 2.60 6.01
N ALA A 8 -8.99 3.37 6.14
CA ALA A 8 -9.08 4.71 5.57
C ALA A 8 -7.98 5.63 6.13
N ARG A 9 -7.74 5.62 7.45
CA ARG A 9 -6.66 6.43 8.05
C ARG A 9 -5.26 6.03 7.59
N ARG A 10 -5.01 4.74 7.35
CA ARG A 10 -3.72 4.28 6.79
C ARG A 10 -3.53 4.79 5.36
N ALA A 11 -4.58 4.79 4.54
CA ALA A 11 -4.54 5.40 3.21
C ALA A 11 -4.23 6.90 3.26
N LEU A 12 -4.90 7.64 4.15
CA LEU A 12 -4.61 9.06 4.33
C LEU A 12 -3.18 9.32 4.83
N ALA A 13 -2.68 8.48 5.75
CA ALA A 13 -1.29 8.58 6.22
C ALA A 13 -0.30 8.37 5.06
N ALA A 14 -0.51 7.35 4.23
CA ALA A 14 0.30 7.10 3.04
C ALA A 14 0.23 8.26 2.04
N ALA A 15 -0.97 8.81 1.78
CA ALA A 15 -1.12 9.97 0.91
C ALA A 15 -0.32 11.18 1.40
N ARG A 16 -0.35 11.46 2.71
CA ARG A 16 0.44 12.56 3.32
C ARG A 16 1.93 12.29 3.30
N GLU A 17 2.36 11.07 3.59
CA GLU A 17 3.77 10.66 3.53
C GLU A 17 4.38 10.90 2.15
N HIS A 18 3.60 10.62 1.10
CA HIS A 18 3.98 10.90 -0.28
C HIS A 18 3.67 12.33 -0.72
N GLY A 19 3.16 13.21 0.13
CA GLY A 19 2.84 14.59 -0.24
C GLY A 19 1.86 14.70 -1.40
N LEU A 20 0.83 13.84 -1.41
CA LEU A 20 -0.29 13.93 -2.35
C LEU A 20 -1.25 15.05 -1.91
N ASP A 21 -1.97 15.64 -2.85
CA ASP A 21 -2.96 16.69 -2.55
C ASP A 21 -4.13 16.11 -1.74
N ILE A 22 -4.41 16.67 -0.56
CA ILE A 22 -5.46 16.19 0.33
C ILE A 22 -6.68 17.12 0.19
N PRO A 23 -7.82 16.63 -0.36
CA PRO A 23 -9.01 17.46 -0.48
C PRO A 23 -9.48 17.98 0.88
N ALA A 24 -9.91 19.24 0.93
CA ALA A 24 -10.37 19.87 2.18
C ALA A 24 -11.45 19.05 2.91
N ALA A 25 -12.33 18.37 2.16
CA ALA A 25 -13.37 17.50 2.72
C ALA A 25 -12.80 16.31 3.52
N VAL A 26 -11.64 15.78 3.13
CA VAL A 26 -10.96 14.70 3.87
C VAL A 26 -10.39 15.24 5.19
N ASP A 27 -9.76 16.43 5.15
CA ASP A 27 -9.24 17.08 6.35
C ASP A 27 -10.36 17.49 7.32
N ASP A 28 -11.48 18.03 6.81
CA ASP A 28 -12.66 18.35 7.62
C ASP A 28 -13.23 17.11 8.31
N ALA A 29 -13.32 15.99 7.58
CA ALA A 29 -13.82 14.74 8.12
C ALA A 29 -12.90 14.19 9.23
N GLU A 30 -11.57 14.20 9.03
CA GLU A 30 -10.63 13.78 10.08
C GLU A 30 -10.61 14.75 11.26
N ARG A 31 -10.77 16.06 11.05
CA ARG A 31 -10.90 17.04 12.15
C ARG A 31 -12.13 16.75 13.00
N ALA A 32 -13.28 16.48 12.38
CA ALA A 32 -14.48 16.08 13.10
C ALA A 32 -14.26 14.79 13.90
N ALA A 33 -13.58 13.80 13.32
CA ALA A 33 -13.24 12.54 14.01
C ALA A 33 -12.26 12.77 15.18
N ALA A 34 -11.31 13.70 15.04
CA ALA A 34 -10.36 14.06 16.08
C ALA A 34 -11.06 14.74 17.27
N VAL A 35 -12.00 15.65 17.03
CA VAL A 35 -12.81 16.29 18.09
C VAL A 35 -13.52 15.24 18.92
N ILE A 36 -14.22 14.30 18.29
CA ILE A 36 -14.96 13.23 18.98
C ILE A 36 -14.03 12.36 19.84
N ARG A 37 -12.83 12.03 19.32
CA ARG A 37 -11.83 11.22 20.03
C ARG A 37 -11.29 11.92 21.28
N ASN A 38 -11.10 13.23 21.22
CA ASN A 38 -10.49 14.01 22.30
C ASN A 38 -11.49 14.35 23.43
N ILE A 39 -12.79 14.26 23.15
CA ILE A 39 -13.87 14.59 24.08
C ILE A 39 -14.06 13.54 25.19
N GLY A 40 -13.63 12.29 24.98
CA GLY A 40 -13.84 11.16 25.90
C GLY A 40 -12.83 10.98 27.04
N HIS A 41 -12.11 12.03 27.45
CA HIS A 41 -11.08 11.90 28.49
C HIS A 41 -11.69 11.53 29.86
N THR A 42 -11.21 10.45 30.45
CA THR A 42 -11.55 10.08 31.83
C THR A 42 -10.85 11.04 32.79
N PRO A 43 -11.54 11.64 33.77
CA PRO A 43 -10.90 12.53 34.74
C PRO A 43 -9.83 11.78 35.54
N ASP A 44 -8.71 12.45 35.82
CA ASP A 44 -7.68 11.92 36.70
C ASP A 44 -8.20 11.68 38.12
N SER A 45 -7.57 10.74 38.83
CA SER A 45 -7.89 10.48 40.24
C SER A 45 -7.56 11.72 41.11
N PRO A 46 -8.45 12.13 42.02
CA PRO A 46 -8.20 13.28 42.88
C PRO A 46 -7.10 12.94 43.90
N SER A 47 -6.30 13.94 44.28
CA SER A 47 -5.39 13.82 45.41
C SER A 47 -6.16 13.63 46.71
N VAL A 48 -5.67 12.76 47.62
CA VAL A 48 -6.34 12.47 48.90
C VAL A 48 -6.09 13.60 49.90
N PRO A 49 -7.14 14.35 50.34
CA PRO A 49 -6.99 15.41 51.34
C PRO A 49 -6.85 14.82 52.75
N ALA A 50 -6.14 15.53 53.65
CA ALA A 50 -5.99 15.11 55.06
C ALA A 50 -7.26 15.33 55.91
N ASP A 51 -8.12 16.28 55.52
CA ASP A 51 -9.36 16.62 56.22
C ASP A 51 -10.56 15.78 55.72
N PRO A 52 -11.33 15.12 56.61
CA PRO A 52 -12.49 14.32 56.21
C PRO A 52 -13.62 15.08 55.49
N GLN A 53 -13.79 16.38 55.75
CA GLN A 53 -14.79 17.19 55.04
C GLN A 53 -14.31 17.49 53.61
N ALA A 54 -13.05 17.92 53.46
CA ALA A 54 -12.40 18.10 52.16
C ALA A 54 -12.36 16.80 51.34
N MET A 55 -12.15 15.65 51.99
CA MET A 55 -12.20 14.34 51.33
C MET A 55 -13.60 14.02 50.77
N ARG A 56 -14.67 14.30 51.53
CA ARG A 56 -16.05 14.13 51.05
C ARG A 56 -16.36 15.03 49.84
N GLN A 57 -15.87 16.27 49.87
CA GLN A 57 -16.04 17.20 48.75
C GLN A 57 -15.27 16.73 47.50
N ALA A 58 -13.99 16.35 47.64
CA ALA A 58 -13.18 15.86 46.53
C ALA A 58 -13.77 14.58 45.89
N LEU A 59 -14.35 13.68 46.69
CA LEU A 59 -15.06 12.51 46.19
C LEU A 59 -16.34 12.87 45.43
N ALA A 60 -17.11 13.85 45.90
CA ALA A 60 -18.32 14.32 45.23
C ALA A 60 -17.97 14.98 43.87
N GLU A 61 -16.99 15.89 43.85
CA GLU A 61 -16.52 16.56 42.63
C GLU A 61 -15.98 15.54 41.61
N HIS A 62 -15.21 14.54 42.06
CA HIS A 62 -14.72 13.50 41.17
C HIS A 62 -15.84 12.58 40.65
N ALA A 63 -16.84 12.26 41.48
CA ALA A 63 -18.01 11.48 41.06
C ALA A 63 -18.82 12.23 39.98
N ASP A 64 -19.03 13.53 40.15
CA ASP A 64 -19.69 14.38 39.16
C ASP A 64 -18.88 14.46 37.85
N ALA A 65 -17.55 14.60 37.95
CA ALA A 65 -16.66 14.57 36.80
C ALA A 65 -16.72 13.24 36.04
N ILE A 66 -16.74 12.10 36.74
CA ILE A 66 -16.91 10.77 36.13
C ILE A 66 -18.28 10.68 35.42
N GLN A 67 -19.35 11.16 36.05
CA GLN A 67 -20.68 11.14 35.45
C GLN A 67 -20.74 11.98 34.18
N HIS A 68 -20.15 13.18 34.21
CA HIS A 68 -20.02 14.04 33.03
C HIS A 68 -19.21 13.35 31.93
N ALA A 69 -18.04 12.81 32.26
CA ALA A 69 -17.19 12.08 31.29
C ALA A 69 -17.91 10.88 30.68
N ARG A 70 -18.70 10.14 31.46
CA ARG A 70 -19.53 9.03 30.95
C ARG A 70 -20.63 9.51 29.99
N ALA A 71 -21.33 10.60 30.32
CA ALA A 71 -22.37 11.17 29.46
C ALA A 71 -21.75 11.65 28.13
N THR A 72 -20.64 12.37 28.23
CA THR A 72 -19.86 12.88 27.11
C THR A 72 -19.29 11.74 26.23
N GLY A 73 -18.79 10.67 26.85
CA GLY A 73 -18.31 9.47 26.15
C GLY A 73 -19.44 8.74 25.40
N ARG A 74 -20.67 8.71 25.93
CA ARG A 74 -21.84 8.15 25.22
C ARG A 74 -22.20 8.99 24.00
N ALA A 75 -22.21 10.31 24.12
CA ALA A 75 -22.46 11.22 23.00
C ALA A 75 -21.37 11.08 21.92
N ALA A 76 -20.10 11.01 22.32
CA ALA A 76 -18.97 10.77 21.42
C ALA A 76 -19.07 9.42 20.69
N ALA A 77 -19.47 8.35 21.40
CA ALA A 77 -19.68 7.04 20.80
C ALA A 77 -20.81 7.05 19.77
N ASP A 78 -21.89 7.79 20.02
CA ASP A 78 -23.00 7.93 19.07
C ASP A 78 -22.59 8.73 17.82
N LEU A 79 -21.96 9.89 18.01
CA LEU A 79 -21.44 10.70 16.91
C LEU A 79 -20.37 9.97 16.08
N SER A 80 -19.55 9.13 16.72
CA SER A 80 -18.55 8.30 16.02
C SER A 80 -19.19 7.38 14.97
N ARG A 81 -20.42 6.89 15.21
CA ARG A 81 -21.14 6.05 14.24
C ARG A 81 -21.49 6.79 12.96
N HIS A 82 -21.58 8.12 13.01
CA HIS A 82 -21.86 8.96 11.85
C HIS A 82 -20.59 9.51 11.20
N VAL A 83 -19.60 9.91 12.00
CA VAL A 83 -18.38 10.54 11.49
C VAL A 83 -17.40 9.52 10.88
N GLN A 84 -17.28 8.31 11.46
CA GLN A 84 -16.37 7.31 10.89
C GLN A 84 -16.75 6.89 9.46
N PRO A 85 -18.03 6.60 9.13
CA PRO A 85 -18.42 6.36 7.73
C PRO A 85 -18.18 7.55 6.81
N MET A 86 -18.34 8.78 7.30
CA MET A 86 -18.05 9.98 6.52
C MET A 86 -16.56 10.07 6.15
N VAL A 87 -15.65 9.80 7.10
CA VAL A 87 -14.21 9.73 6.82
C VAL A 87 -13.89 8.62 5.83
N VAL A 88 -14.45 7.42 6.05
CA VAL A 88 -14.24 6.28 5.14
C VAL A 88 -14.66 6.63 3.72
N ARG A 89 -15.85 7.23 3.55
CA ARG A 89 -16.37 7.62 2.23
C ARG A 89 -15.50 8.68 1.56
N THR A 90 -15.20 9.78 2.25
CA THR A 90 -14.39 10.88 1.68
C THR A 90 -13.00 10.43 1.26
N ILE A 91 -12.37 9.54 2.03
CA ILE A 91 -11.06 8.95 1.66
C ILE A 91 -11.20 7.98 0.49
N ALA A 92 -12.25 7.15 0.46
CA ALA A 92 -12.50 6.24 -0.64
C ALA A 92 -12.72 7.00 -1.96
N ASP A 93 -13.42 8.14 -1.91
CA ASP A 93 -13.70 9.00 -3.07
C ASP A 93 -12.41 9.68 -3.59
N ALA A 94 -11.46 10.01 -2.71
CA ALA A 94 -10.19 10.65 -3.07
C ALA A 94 -9.12 9.65 -3.57
N ALA A 95 -9.19 8.38 -3.12
CA ALA A 95 -8.17 7.37 -3.39
C ALA A 95 -7.83 7.15 -4.88
N PRO A 96 -8.78 7.17 -5.84
CA PRO A 96 -8.45 7.03 -7.27
C PRO A 96 -7.51 8.13 -7.78
N ALA A 97 -7.74 9.39 -7.40
CA ALA A 97 -6.89 10.51 -7.83
C ALA A 97 -5.48 10.42 -7.24
N TRP A 98 -5.37 10.01 -5.97
CA TRP A 98 -4.08 9.74 -5.33
C TRP A 98 -3.30 8.62 -6.00
N VAL A 99 -3.97 7.53 -6.39
CA VAL A 99 -3.32 6.42 -7.10
C VAL A 99 -2.88 6.84 -8.50
N ASP A 100 -3.66 7.67 -9.20
CA ASP A 100 -3.28 8.22 -10.50
C ASP A 100 -2.02 9.09 -10.41
N GLU A 101 -1.94 9.97 -9.40
CA GLU A 101 -0.76 10.78 -9.14
C GLU A 101 0.48 9.91 -8.82
N LEU A 102 0.31 8.87 -7.99
CA LEU A 102 1.39 7.91 -7.71
C LEU A 102 1.84 7.17 -8.97
N ALA A 103 0.94 6.91 -9.93
CA ALA A 103 1.29 6.23 -11.17
C ALA A 103 2.24 7.07 -12.05
N GLY A 104 2.06 8.39 -12.08
CA GLY A 104 3.00 9.31 -12.71
C GLY A 104 4.40 9.24 -12.09
N ARG A 105 4.48 9.36 -10.76
CA ARG A 105 5.76 9.27 -10.02
C ARG A 105 6.45 7.91 -10.15
N PHE A 106 5.65 6.85 -10.27
CA PHE A 106 6.13 5.50 -10.52
C PHE A 106 6.73 5.36 -11.91
N ALA A 107 6.11 5.96 -12.93
CA ALA A 107 6.67 5.98 -14.29
C ALA A 107 8.02 6.71 -14.33
N ASP A 108 8.13 7.87 -13.69
CA ASP A 108 9.40 8.62 -13.59
C ASP A 108 10.50 7.78 -12.91
N SER A 109 10.16 7.09 -11.82
CA SER A 109 11.11 6.24 -11.09
C SER A 109 11.50 4.99 -11.88
N ARG A 110 10.59 4.44 -12.68
CA ARG A 110 10.84 3.30 -13.57
C ARG A 110 11.81 3.68 -14.66
N ASP A 111 11.60 4.83 -15.31
CA ASP A 111 12.43 5.29 -16.41
C ASP A 111 13.84 5.64 -15.91
N ALA A 112 13.94 6.35 -14.77
CA ALA A 112 15.22 6.60 -14.12
C ALA A 112 15.95 5.34 -13.65
N LEU A 113 15.20 4.29 -13.25
CA LEU A 113 15.79 2.99 -12.96
C LEU A 113 16.34 2.35 -14.24
N ALA A 114 15.58 2.32 -15.33
CA ALA A 114 16.02 1.75 -16.61
C ALA A 114 17.32 2.43 -17.09
N ASP A 115 17.36 3.76 -17.10
CA ASP A 115 18.56 4.53 -17.45
C ASP A 115 19.77 4.18 -16.57
N ALA A 116 19.56 3.98 -15.26
CA ALA A 116 20.63 3.60 -14.35
C ALA A 116 21.11 2.14 -14.55
N LEU A 117 20.22 1.26 -15.02
CA LEU A 117 20.53 -0.15 -15.29
C LEU A 117 21.38 -0.34 -16.56
N ASP A 118 21.29 0.56 -17.54
CA ASP A 118 22.07 0.51 -18.79
C ASP A 118 23.60 0.55 -18.54
N ASP A 119 24.02 1.26 -17.48
CA ASP A 119 25.42 1.36 -17.08
C ASP A 119 25.92 0.17 -16.24
N ILE A 120 25.02 -0.75 -15.86
CA ILE A 120 25.34 -1.84 -14.94
C ILE A 120 25.39 -3.16 -15.73
N PRO A 121 26.55 -3.82 -15.82
CA PRO A 121 26.67 -5.10 -16.52
C PRO A 121 25.64 -6.15 -16.05
N PRO A 122 25.20 -7.04 -16.95
CA PRO A 122 24.32 -8.13 -16.59
C PRO A 122 24.97 -9.04 -15.54
N GLY A 123 24.17 -9.52 -14.58
CA GLY A 123 24.64 -10.40 -13.51
C GLY A 123 25.31 -9.70 -12.31
N VAL A 124 25.51 -8.38 -12.36
CA VAL A 124 25.93 -7.62 -11.16
C VAL A 124 24.77 -7.58 -10.16
N ASP A 125 25.01 -8.16 -8.98
CA ASP A 125 24.10 -8.15 -7.83
C ASP A 125 24.79 -7.58 -6.57
N ASP A 126 24.05 -7.54 -5.47
CA ASP A 126 24.50 -7.04 -4.16
C ASP A 126 25.78 -7.74 -3.67
N THR A 127 26.02 -8.99 -4.07
CA THR A 127 27.21 -9.76 -3.65
C THR A 127 28.47 -9.35 -4.39
N MET A 128 28.33 -8.77 -5.59
CA MET A 128 29.43 -8.36 -6.46
C MET A 128 29.90 -6.92 -6.23
N LEU A 129 29.21 -6.13 -5.39
CA LEU A 129 29.46 -4.69 -5.21
C LEU A 129 30.89 -4.33 -4.78
N HIS A 130 31.56 -5.23 -4.06
CA HIS A 130 32.95 -5.01 -3.62
C HIS A 130 34.00 -5.26 -4.72
N ARG A 131 33.58 -5.78 -5.89
CA ARG A 131 34.46 -6.19 -7.00
C ARG A 131 34.27 -5.36 -8.26
N ILE A 132 33.30 -4.45 -8.27
CA ILE A 132 32.97 -3.65 -9.45
C ILE A 132 33.73 -2.31 -9.45
N PRO A 133 34.00 -1.73 -10.64
CA PRO A 133 34.56 -0.39 -10.74
C PRO A 133 33.69 0.67 -10.05
N ALA A 134 34.31 1.75 -9.55
CA ALA A 134 33.60 2.82 -8.85
C ALA A 134 32.47 3.46 -9.68
N ALA A 135 32.65 3.58 -11.01
CA ALA A 135 31.61 4.09 -11.91
C ALA A 135 30.37 3.18 -11.93
N VAL A 136 30.57 1.86 -12.05
CA VAL A 136 29.48 0.87 -12.02
C VAL A 136 28.79 0.86 -10.66
N PHE A 137 29.56 1.00 -9.57
CA PHE A 137 29.00 1.10 -8.22
C PHE A 137 28.12 2.35 -8.05
N ALA A 138 28.53 3.50 -8.58
CA ALA A 138 27.72 4.71 -8.55
C ALA A 138 26.39 4.56 -9.32
N SER A 139 26.41 3.94 -10.51
CA SER A 139 25.18 3.60 -11.24
C SER A 139 24.31 2.61 -10.47
N TRP A 140 24.91 1.60 -9.84
CA TRP A 140 24.19 0.67 -8.96
C TRP A 140 23.52 1.37 -7.78
N GLN A 141 24.19 2.33 -7.13
CA GLN A 141 23.59 3.11 -6.04
C GLN A 141 22.39 3.94 -6.51
N ARG A 142 22.47 4.56 -7.70
CA ARG A 142 21.33 5.26 -8.31
C ARG A 142 20.17 4.31 -8.57
N ALA A 143 20.46 3.16 -9.22
CA ALA A 143 19.47 2.12 -9.46
C ALA A 143 18.82 1.63 -8.15
N ALA A 144 19.60 1.43 -7.08
CA ALA A 144 19.08 1.01 -5.79
C ALA A 144 18.14 2.05 -5.16
N GLY A 145 18.41 3.35 -5.34
CA GLY A 145 17.52 4.43 -4.93
C GLY A 145 16.17 4.36 -5.64
N HIS A 146 16.17 4.29 -6.98
CA HIS A 146 14.94 4.22 -7.77
C HIS A 146 14.17 2.91 -7.55
N ALA A 147 14.88 1.78 -7.42
CA ALA A 147 14.26 0.49 -7.13
C ALA A 147 13.52 0.47 -5.77
N ARG A 148 14.07 1.11 -4.74
CA ARG A 148 13.38 1.30 -3.45
C ARG A 148 12.18 2.22 -3.60
N GLN A 149 12.31 3.32 -4.35
CA GLN A 149 11.21 4.22 -4.63
C GLN A 149 10.03 3.48 -5.32
N LEU A 150 10.30 2.58 -6.25
CA LEU A 150 9.27 1.74 -6.88
C LEU A 150 8.58 0.81 -5.86
N ASP A 151 9.33 0.23 -4.92
CA ASP A 151 8.77 -0.58 -3.84
C ASP A 151 7.86 0.24 -2.93
N ASP A 152 8.31 1.42 -2.53
CA ASP A 152 7.57 2.34 -1.65
C ASP A 152 6.28 2.83 -2.32
N LEU A 153 6.34 3.25 -3.59
CA LEU A 153 5.17 3.66 -4.38
C LEU A 153 4.17 2.51 -4.57
N THR A 154 4.65 1.29 -4.79
CA THR A 154 3.80 0.09 -4.89
C THR A 154 3.07 -0.17 -3.56
N ALA A 155 3.77 -0.09 -2.43
CA ALA A 155 3.21 -0.29 -1.11
C ALA A 155 2.19 0.81 -0.74
N ALA A 156 2.50 2.07 -1.05
CA ALA A 156 1.61 3.21 -0.84
C ALA A 156 0.33 3.06 -1.65
N ARG A 157 0.46 2.71 -2.93
CA ARG A 157 -0.69 2.43 -3.81
C ARG A 157 -1.57 1.32 -3.24
N ASN A 158 -0.99 0.22 -2.76
CA ASN A 158 -1.77 -0.88 -2.16
C ASN A 158 -2.48 -0.46 -0.88
N THR A 159 -1.85 0.39 -0.08
CA THR A 159 -2.46 0.98 1.12
C THR A 159 -3.64 1.88 0.75
N ILE A 160 -3.46 2.77 -0.23
CA ILE A 160 -4.50 3.71 -0.68
C ILE A 160 -5.66 2.98 -1.36
N ALA A 161 -5.38 2.10 -2.32
CA ALA A 161 -6.41 1.35 -3.05
C ALA A 161 -7.26 0.47 -2.12
N SER A 162 -6.72 0.02 -0.99
CA SER A 162 -7.50 -0.71 0.03
C SER A 162 -8.62 0.12 0.66
N ALA A 163 -8.46 1.45 0.74
CA ALA A 163 -9.51 2.36 1.20
C ALA A 163 -10.60 2.59 0.13
N ALA A 164 -10.31 2.36 -1.15
CA ALA A 164 -11.32 2.31 -2.22
C ALA A 164 -12.01 0.94 -2.34
N GLY A 165 -11.68 0.01 -1.45
CA GLY A 165 -12.28 -1.31 -1.40
C GLY A 165 -11.57 -2.39 -2.22
N GLU A 166 -10.35 -2.13 -2.69
CA GLU A 166 -9.58 -3.14 -3.42
C GLU A 166 -8.88 -4.12 -2.47
N GLN A 167 -9.14 -5.42 -2.65
CA GLN A 167 -8.65 -6.46 -1.75
C GLN A 167 -7.22 -6.93 -2.01
N GLY A 168 -6.65 -7.57 -0.99
CA GLY A 168 -5.33 -8.20 -1.04
C GLY A 168 -5.32 -9.56 -1.71
N THR A 169 -4.33 -9.80 -2.56
CA THR A 169 -3.89 -11.15 -2.94
C THR A 169 -2.45 -11.38 -2.47
N ARG A 170 -1.99 -12.63 -2.41
CA ARG A 170 -0.61 -12.98 -1.98
C ARG A 170 0.47 -12.27 -2.80
N ASP A 171 0.18 -12.00 -4.08
CA ASP A 171 1.08 -11.37 -5.04
C ASP A 171 0.59 -9.96 -5.42
N ARG A 172 -0.13 -9.27 -4.52
CA ARG A 172 -0.69 -7.94 -4.81
C ARG A 172 0.36 -6.95 -5.27
N ASP A 173 1.53 -6.91 -4.64
CA ASP A 173 2.61 -5.98 -5.02
C ASP A 173 3.11 -6.25 -6.45
N LEU A 174 3.18 -7.51 -6.86
CA LEU A 174 3.56 -7.88 -8.22
C LEU A 174 2.54 -7.36 -9.23
N TRP A 175 1.25 -7.66 -9.00
CA TRP A 175 0.18 -7.26 -9.93
C TRP A 175 -0.14 -5.76 -9.87
N ALA A 176 0.22 -5.10 -8.77
CA ALA A 176 0.17 -3.64 -8.68
C ALA A 176 1.21 -2.97 -9.58
N ALA A 177 2.32 -3.65 -9.92
CA ALA A 177 3.42 -3.06 -10.67
C ALA A 177 3.65 -3.65 -12.08
N VAL A 178 3.17 -4.88 -12.31
CA VAL A 178 3.42 -5.62 -13.55
C VAL A 178 2.10 -5.87 -14.27
N GLU A 179 2.07 -5.49 -15.53
CA GLU A 179 1.01 -5.79 -16.47
C GLU A 179 1.45 -6.85 -17.47
N LEU A 180 0.59 -7.85 -17.64
CA LEU A 180 0.83 -8.97 -18.55
C LEU A 180 0.23 -8.64 -19.92
N PRO A 181 0.81 -9.18 -21.00
CA PRO A 181 0.20 -9.07 -22.31
C PRO A 181 -1.11 -9.88 -22.34
N PRO A 182 -2.06 -9.53 -23.22
CA PRO A 182 -3.26 -10.32 -23.45
C PRO A 182 -2.94 -11.77 -23.75
N VAL A 183 -3.86 -12.68 -23.41
CA VAL A 183 -3.70 -14.12 -23.69
C VAL A 183 -3.67 -14.33 -25.21
N GLY A 184 -2.49 -14.64 -25.75
CA GLY A 184 -2.28 -14.96 -27.17
C GLY A 184 -2.37 -16.46 -27.45
N ASP A 185 -2.73 -16.82 -28.68
CA ASP A 185 -3.14 -18.19 -29.06
C ASP A 185 -2.03 -19.26 -29.16
N GLY A 186 -0.74 -18.96 -28.92
CA GLY A 186 0.32 -19.85 -29.42
C GLY A 186 1.50 -20.21 -28.52
N ARG A 187 1.91 -19.36 -27.56
CA ARG A 187 3.17 -19.57 -26.83
C ARG A 187 2.93 -19.88 -25.36
N ALA A 188 3.70 -20.85 -24.85
CA ALA A 188 3.52 -21.42 -23.53
C ALA A 188 3.98 -20.41 -22.47
N PHE A 189 3.04 -19.61 -21.98
CA PHE A 189 3.33 -18.48 -21.11
C PHE A 189 4.00 -18.87 -19.79
N THR A 190 3.66 -20.02 -19.21
CA THR A 190 4.31 -20.46 -17.97
C THR A 190 5.80 -20.74 -18.15
N PHE A 191 6.27 -21.18 -19.31
CA PHE A 191 7.71 -21.43 -19.49
C PHE A 191 8.50 -20.15 -19.75
N GLN A 192 7.93 -19.20 -20.48
CA GLN A 192 8.64 -18.00 -20.91
C GLN A 192 8.60 -16.88 -19.86
N HIS A 193 7.50 -16.72 -19.13
CA HIS A 193 7.31 -15.59 -18.22
C HIS A 193 7.53 -15.95 -16.74
N ALA A 194 7.35 -17.22 -16.34
CA ALA A 194 7.50 -17.61 -14.94
C ALA A 194 8.91 -17.37 -14.35
N PRO A 195 10.03 -17.53 -15.09
CA PRO A 195 11.35 -17.25 -14.55
C PRO A 195 11.49 -15.80 -14.03
N ALA A 196 11.05 -14.81 -14.82
CA ALA A 196 11.09 -13.40 -14.44
C ALA A 196 10.19 -13.11 -13.21
N LEU A 197 8.96 -13.60 -13.20
CA LEU A 197 8.05 -13.44 -12.06
C LEU A 197 8.55 -14.15 -10.79
N ARG A 198 9.24 -15.28 -10.94
CA ARG A 198 9.88 -15.99 -9.83
C ARG A 198 11.05 -15.20 -9.29
N GLN A 199 11.94 -14.71 -10.16
CA GLN A 199 13.06 -13.85 -9.75
C GLN A 199 12.58 -12.61 -9.00
N TRP A 200 11.52 -11.95 -9.48
CA TRP A 200 10.92 -10.82 -8.77
C TRP A 200 10.47 -11.20 -7.35
N ARG A 201 9.81 -12.35 -7.19
CA ARG A 201 9.33 -12.84 -5.88
C ARG A 201 10.45 -13.28 -4.94
N GLU A 202 11.50 -13.91 -5.46
CA GLU A 202 12.62 -14.43 -4.69
C GLU A 202 13.57 -13.31 -4.23
N ASN A 203 13.69 -12.24 -5.01
CA ASN A 203 14.62 -11.13 -4.75
C ASN A 203 14.00 -9.96 -3.98
N ARG A 204 13.01 -10.19 -3.10
CA ARG A 204 12.36 -9.13 -2.30
C ARG A 204 13.33 -8.28 -1.46
N ARG A 205 14.51 -8.81 -1.15
CA ARG A 205 15.55 -8.13 -0.37
C ARG A 205 16.63 -7.47 -1.23
N GLN A 206 16.57 -7.65 -2.55
CA GLN A 206 17.50 -7.09 -3.53
C GLN A 206 16.68 -6.30 -4.57
N PRO A 207 16.28 -5.04 -4.25
CA PRO A 207 15.37 -4.26 -5.10
C PRO A 207 15.86 -4.12 -6.54
N VAL A 208 17.15 -3.89 -6.75
CA VAL A 208 17.73 -3.76 -8.11
C VAL A 208 17.53 -5.05 -8.91
N THR A 209 17.92 -6.20 -8.36
CA THR A 209 17.75 -7.52 -9.00
C THR A 209 16.28 -7.83 -9.26
N LYS A 210 15.41 -7.54 -8.29
CA LYS A 210 13.97 -7.74 -8.39
C LYS A 210 13.36 -6.97 -9.56
N TRP A 211 13.64 -5.67 -9.66
CA TRP A 211 13.05 -4.82 -10.69
C TRP A 211 13.69 -5.04 -12.06
N ARG A 212 15.00 -5.28 -12.13
CA ARG A 212 15.69 -5.68 -13.37
C ARG A 212 15.05 -6.92 -13.99
N ALA A 213 14.73 -7.94 -13.17
CA ALA A 213 14.14 -9.19 -13.66
C ALA A 213 12.82 -9.00 -14.44
N VAL A 214 12.04 -7.97 -14.13
CA VAL A 214 10.78 -7.68 -14.84
C VAL A 214 10.94 -6.60 -15.91
N LEU A 215 11.90 -5.68 -15.76
CA LEU A 215 12.24 -4.68 -16.78
C LEU A 215 12.91 -5.29 -18.00
N ASP A 216 13.82 -6.25 -17.81
CA ASP A 216 14.53 -6.93 -18.90
C ASP A 216 13.61 -7.92 -19.66
N HIS A 217 12.43 -8.22 -19.10
CA HIS A 217 11.49 -9.17 -19.69
C HIS A 217 10.51 -8.44 -20.62
N GLU A 218 10.92 -8.25 -21.88
CA GLU A 218 10.20 -7.51 -22.94
C GLU A 218 8.66 -7.65 -22.96
N PRO A 219 8.06 -8.83 -22.72
CA PRO A 219 6.60 -8.94 -22.74
C PRO A 219 5.87 -8.27 -21.58
N PHE A 220 6.55 -7.85 -20.51
CA PHE A 220 5.93 -7.20 -19.37
C PHE A 220 5.92 -5.70 -19.54
N THR A 221 4.77 -5.10 -19.26
CA THR A 221 4.68 -3.65 -19.08
C THR A 221 4.78 -3.35 -17.60
N ILE A 222 5.76 -2.54 -17.21
CA ILE A 222 5.93 -2.10 -15.82
C ILE A 222 5.17 -0.78 -15.64
N SER A 223 4.05 -0.85 -14.92
CA SER A 223 3.18 0.29 -14.66
C SER A 223 2.40 0.08 -13.36
N LEU A 224 2.20 1.17 -12.61
CA LEU A 224 1.41 1.13 -11.40
C LEU A 224 -0.08 0.99 -11.75
N ALA A 225 -0.73 -0.04 -11.22
CA ALA A 225 -2.14 -0.31 -11.46
C ALA A 225 -3.01 0.79 -10.86
N LEU A 226 -3.98 1.30 -11.62
CA LEU A 226 -5.05 2.14 -11.09
C LEU A 226 -5.95 1.35 -10.14
N VAL A 227 -6.82 2.05 -9.41
CA VAL A 227 -7.80 1.40 -8.52
C VAL A 227 -8.67 0.43 -9.33
N GLY A 228 -8.77 -0.82 -8.88
CA GLY A 228 -9.54 -1.89 -9.52
C GLY A 228 -8.80 -2.67 -10.61
N GLN A 229 -7.63 -2.21 -11.07
CA GLN A 229 -6.88 -2.91 -12.12
C GLN A 229 -6.09 -4.13 -11.62
N VAL A 230 -5.74 -4.20 -10.33
CA VAL A 230 -5.03 -5.37 -9.79
C VAL A 230 -5.86 -6.64 -9.96
N GLU A 231 -7.16 -6.58 -9.71
CA GLU A 231 -8.04 -7.75 -9.88
C GLU A 231 -8.07 -8.22 -11.34
N GLN A 232 -8.12 -7.27 -12.29
CA GLN A 232 -8.06 -7.56 -13.72
C GLN A 232 -6.73 -8.25 -14.10
N ARG A 233 -5.60 -7.73 -13.60
CA ARG A 233 -4.26 -8.31 -13.83
C ARG A 233 -4.13 -9.71 -13.22
N VAL A 234 -4.69 -9.93 -12.03
CA VAL A 234 -4.76 -11.26 -11.39
C VAL A 234 -5.60 -12.23 -12.23
N THR A 235 -6.77 -11.81 -12.70
CA THR A 235 -7.62 -12.63 -13.57
C THR A 235 -6.90 -12.99 -14.88
N LEU A 236 -6.18 -12.04 -15.47
CA LEU A 236 -5.39 -12.29 -16.67
C LEU A 236 -4.29 -13.34 -16.42
N TRP A 237 -3.59 -13.25 -15.29
CA TRP A 237 -2.63 -14.28 -14.87
C TRP A 237 -3.28 -15.65 -14.69
N GLN A 238 -4.47 -15.71 -14.09
CA GLN A 238 -5.21 -16.97 -13.91
C GLN A 238 -5.57 -17.59 -15.27
N GLN A 239 -6.09 -16.80 -16.22
CA GLN A 239 -6.39 -17.26 -17.57
C GLN A 239 -5.16 -17.86 -18.26
N TRP A 240 -4.01 -17.19 -18.11
CA TRP A 240 -2.74 -17.67 -18.62
C TRP A 240 -2.28 -18.98 -17.96
N SER A 241 -2.38 -19.08 -16.64
CA SER A 241 -2.07 -20.29 -15.87
C SER A 241 -2.94 -21.47 -16.31
N ASP A 242 -4.24 -21.25 -16.45
CA ASP A 242 -5.20 -22.27 -16.87
C ASP A 242 -4.96 -22.74 -18.32
N ALA A 243 -4.65 -21.80 -19.23
CA ALA A 243 -4.31 -22.13 -20.61
C ALA A 243 -3.06 -23.01 -20.69
N ALA A 244 -2.04 -22.71 -19.89
CA ALA A 244 -0.82 -23.50 -19.80
C ALA A 244 -1.08 -24.91 -19.23
N GLN A 245 -1.86 -25.02 -18.16
CA GLN A 245 -2.24 -26.31 -17.58
C GLN A 245 -3.02 -27.18 -18.57
N ARG A 246 -4.02 -26.62 -19.27
CA ARG A 246 -4.77 -27.33 -20.31
C ARG A 246 -3.88 -27.81 -21.47
N ARG A 247 -2.84 -27.06 -21.82
CA ARG A 247 -1.87 -27.48 -22.85
C ARG A 247 -1.00 -28.63 -22.36
N HIS A 248 -0.49 -28.53 -21.13
CA HIS A 248 0.30 -29.59 -20.51
C HIS A 248 -0.50 -30.90 -20.46
N GLN A 249 -1.72 -30.87 -19.93
CA GLN A 249 -2.61 -32.04 -19.90
C GLN A 249 -2.82 -32.66 -21.29
N ARG A 250 -3.02 -31.86 -22.34
CA ARG A 250 -3.18 -32.36 -23.72
C ARG A 250 -1.95 -33.06 -24.29
N ILE A 251 -0.75 -32.63 -23.89
CA ILE A 251 0.51 -33.26 -24.33
C ILE A 251 0.65 -34.63 -23.68
N PHE A 252 0.38 -34.73 -22.37
CA PHE A 252 0.52 -35.98 -21.62
C PHE A 252 -0.67 -36.94 -21.75
N SER A 253 -1.83 -36.48 -22.22
CA SER A 253 -2.97 -37.37 -22.52
C SER A 253 -2.92 -37.98 -23.92
N ARG A 254 -1.95 -37.58 -24.75
CA ARG A 254 -1.73 -38.10 -26.12
C ARG A 254 -0.45 -38.95 -26.23
N ALA A 255 0.33 -39.03 -25.16
CA ALA A 255 1.50 -39.89 -25.02
C ALA A 255 1.09 -41.19 -24.30
#